data_AF-A0A940JI12-F1
#
_entry.id   AF-A0A940JI12-F1
#
_cell.length_a   1.000
_cell.length_b   1.000
_cell.length_c   1.000
_cell.angle_alpha   90.00
_cell.angle_beta   90.00
_cell.angle_gamma   90.00
#
_symmetry.space_group_name_H-M   'P 1'
#
loop_
_entity.id
_entity.type
_entity.pdbx_description
1 polymer ?
#
loop_
_entity_poly.entity_id
_entity_poly.type
_entity_poly.pdbx_seq_one_letter_code
_entity_poly.pdbx_strand_id
1 'polypeptide(L)'
;RTYTADSGKKGRVFASTMGASIDLLNEDLRRLFINACLWAVGLENKIPAKADVDFISEYKPTMFGFSKSTEGLYPSQFELK
;
A
#
# COMPACT_ATOMS: atom_id res chain seq x y z
N ARG A 1 -0.67 -11.88 -12.47
CA ARG A 1 0.16 -12.84 -13.23
C ARG A 1 0.84 -13.79 -12.24
N THR A 2 1.04 -15.07 -12.61
CA THR A 2 1.77 -16.05 -11.79
C THR A 2 3.19 -16.17 -12.33
N TYR A 3 4.20 -16.03 -11.48
CA TYR A 3 5.61 -16.23 -11.83
C TYR A 3 6.12 -17.53 -11.17
N THR A 4 7.18 -18.09 -11.73
CA THR A 4 7.89 -19.25 -11.15
C THR A 4 9.30 -18.80 -10.78
N ALA A 5 9.67 -18.94 -9.52
CA ALA A 5 11.03 -18.70 -9.05
C ALA A 5 11.97 -19.84 -9.47
N ASP A 6 13.28 -19.63 -9.42
CA ASP A 6 14.31 -20.65 -9.74
C ASP A 6 14.17 -21.92 -8.88
N SER A 7 13.63 -21.79 -7.67
CA SER A 7 13.28 -22.91 -6.79
C SER A 7 12.09 -23.76 -7.26
N GLY A 8 11.46 -23.42 -8.39
CA GLY A 8 10.22 -24.03 -8.90
C GLY A 8 8.94 -23.54 -8.20
N LYS A 9 9.05 -22.71 -7.15
CA LYS A 9 7.89 -22.16 -6.44
C LYS A 9 7.14 -21.16 -7.30
N LYS A 10 5.82 -21.31 -7.38
CA LYS A 10 4.94 -20.34 -8.03
C LYS A 10 4.57 -19.24 -7.04
N GLY A 11 4.62 -17.99 -7.50
CA GLY A 11 4.14 -16.83 -6.76
C GLY A 11 3.27 -15.94 -7.63
N ARG A 12 2.60 -14.98 -7.00
CA ARG A 12 1.80 -13.96 -7.68
C ARG A 12 2.47 -12.60 -7.53
N VAL A 13 2.40 -11.80 -8.59
CA VAL A 13 2.90 -10.42 -8.58
C VAL A 13 1.82 -9.48 -9.06
N PHE A 14 1.65 -8.42 -8.28
CA PHE A 14 1.00 -7.18 -8.67
C PHE A 14 2.08 -6.10 -8.70
N ALA A 15 2.11 -5.31 -9.78
CA ALA A 15 3.08 -4.24 -9.95
C ALA A 15 2.35 -2.96 -10.34
N SER A 16 2.73 -1.84 -9.73
CA SER A 16 2.20 -0.52 -10.00
C SER A 16 3.34 0.50 -9.98
N THR A 17 3.21 1.55 -10.78
CA THR A 17 4.12 2.71 -10.75
C THR A 17 3.66 3.78 -9.76
N MET A 18 2.52 3.57 -9.11
CA MET A 18 2.07 4.39 -7.98
C MET A 18 3.02 4.20 -6.80
N GLY A 19 3.33 5.28 -6.09
CA GLY A 19 4.25 5.20 -4.94
C GLY A 19 4.57 6.55 -4.30
N ALA A 20 3.99 7.65 -4.77
CA ALA A 20 4.11 8.92 -4.08
C ALA A 20 3.21 8.90 -2.82
N SER A 21 3.66 9.57 -1.76
CA SER A 21 2.86 9.75 -0.53
C SER A 21 1.46 10.31 -0.82
N ILE A 22 1.38 11.28 -1.73
CA ILE A 22 0.12 11.90 -2.14
C ILE A 22 -0.84 10.95 -2.85
N ASP A 23 -0.36 9.85 -3.45
CA ASP A 23 -1.24 8.89 -4.12
C ASP A 23 -2.20 8.24 -3.12
N LEU A 24 -1.77 8.10 -1.86
CA LEU A 24 -2.61 7.55 -0.79
C LEU A 24 -3.77 8.46 -0.38
N LEU A 25 -3.79 9.74 -0.79
CA LEU A 25 -4.97 10.60 -0.61
C LEU A 25 -6.16 10.11 -1.44
N ASN A 26 -5.92 9.40 -2.54
CA ASN A 26 -6.96 8.78 -3.35
C ASN A 26 -7.44 7.47 -2.69
N GLU A 27 -8.72 7.41 -2.35
CA GLU A 27 -9.37 6.24 -1.73
C GLU A 27 -9.27 4.98 -2.59
N ASP A 28 -9.45 5.09 -3.90
CA ASP A 28 -9.43 3.95 -4.81
C ASP A 28 -8.02 3.36 -4.96
N LEU A 29 -7.00 4.22 -4.87
CA LEU A 29 -5.61 3.78 -4.86
C LEU A 29 -5.28 3.03 -3.56
N ARG A 30 -5.71 3.51 -2.40
CA ARG A 30 -5.59 2.75 -1.14
C ARG A 30 -6.27 1.39 -1.24
N ARG A 31 -7.51 1.37 -1.76
CA ARG A 31 -8.31 0.16 -1.98
C ARG A 31 -7.63 -0.82 -2.92
N LEU A 32 -7.01 -0.34 -4.00
CA LEU A 32 -6.24 -1.17 -4.93
C LEU A 32 -5.11 -1.91 -4.22
N PHE A 33 -4.33 -1.23 -3.38
CA PHE A 33 -3.20 -1.84 -2.67
C PHE A 33 -3.63 -2.85 -1.61
N ILE A 34 -4.66 -2.53 -0.81
CA ILE A 34 -5.20 -3.48 0.18
C ILE A 34 -5.69 -4.76 -0.50
N ASN A 35 -6.44 -4.62 -1.60
CA ASN A 35 -6.93 -5.77 -2.37
C ASN A 35 -5.79 -6.55 -3.02
N ALA A 36 -4.77 -5.86 -3.57
CA ALA A 36 -3.61 -6.49 -4.18
C ALA A 36 -2.79 -7.29 -3.16
N CYS A 37 -2.62 -6.80 -1.93
CA CYS A 37 -1.97 -7.51 -0.84
C CYS A 37 -2.71 -8.81 -0.50
N LEU A 38 -4.03 -8.73 -0.25
CA LEU A 38 -4.86 -9.90 0.05
C LEU A 38 -4.82 -10.92 -1.09
N TRP A 39 -4.92 -10.45 -2.34
CA TRP A 39 -4.80 -11.29 -3.53
C TRP A 39 -3.44 -11.97 -3.62
N ALA A 40 -2.33 -11.24 -3.39
CA ALA A 40 -0.98 -11.80 -3.50
C ALA A 40 -0.74 -12.98 -2.55
N VAL A 41 -1.32 -12.93 -1.34
CA VAL A 41 -1.17 -13.96 -0.30
C VAL A 41 -2.27 -15.03 -0.27
N GLY A 42 -3.28 -14.95 -1.14
CA GLY A 42 -4.26 -16.03 -1.33
C GLY A 42 -5.50 -15.88 -0.47
N LEU A 43 -5.80 -14.65 -0.09
CA LEU A 43 -6.93 -14.27 0.74
C LEU A 43 -7.98 -13.53 -0.09
N GLU A 44 -8.15 -13.88 -1.37
CA GLU A 44 -9.15 -13.24 -2.24
C GLU A 44 -10.57 -13.35 -1.69
N ASN A 45 -10.88 -14.44 -1.00
CA ASN A 45 -12.17 -14.65 -0.34
C ASN A 45 -12.41 -13.69 0.85
N LYS A 46 -11.38 -12.99 1.33
CA LYS A 46 -11.49 -11.95 2.36
C LYS A 46 -11.61 -10.54 1.78
N ILE A 47 -11.59 -10.37 0.45
CA ILE A 47 -11.77 -9.06 -0.18
C ILE A 47 -13.28 -8.76 -0.23
N PRO A 48 -13.79 -7.76 0.53
CA PRO A 48 -15.19 -7.39 0.48
C PRO A 48 -15.51 -6.63 -0.81
N ALA A 49 -16.80 -6.48 -1.14
CA ALA A 49 -17.24 -5.71 -2.31
C ALA A 49 -16.71 -4.26 -2.30
N LYS A 50 -16.62 -3.65 -1.11
CA LYS A 50 -16.03 -2.33 -0.89
C LYS A 50 -15.20 -2.36 0.40
N ALA A 51 -13.89 -2.60 0.29
CA ALA A 51 -12.98 -2.57 1.45
C ALA A 51 -12.98 -1.20 2.13
N ASP A 52 -13.10 -1.17 3.45
CA ASP A 52 -12.81 0.05 4.20
C ASP A 52 -11.30 0.30 4.14
N VAL A 53 -10.95 1.50 3.70
CA VAL A 53 -9.56 1.94 3.57
C VAL A 53 -9.35 3.31 4.17
N ASP A 54 -10.27 3.76 5.02
CA ASP A 54 -10.19 5.04 5.71
C ASP A 54 -8.91 5.13 6.54
N PHE A 55 -8.43 6.37 6.71
CA PHE A 55 -7.26 6.59 7.54
C PHE A 55 -7.63 6.39 9.01
N ILE A 56 -6.85 5.55 9.68
CA ILE A 56 -6.97 5.29 11.12
C ILE A 56 -6.39 6.43 11.99
N SER A 57 -5.64 7.34 11.38
CA SER A 57 -5.10 8.56 11.98
C SER A 57 -5.03 9.67 10.93
N GLU A 58 -4.76 10.90 11.35
CA GLU A 58 -4.55 11.99 10.40
C GLU A 58 -3.42 11.67 9.41
N TYR A 59 -3.70 11.83 8.11
CA TYR A 59 -2.73 11.63 7.04
C TYR A 59 -2.56 12.90 6.22
N LYS A 60 -1.44 13.61 6.45
CA LYS A 60 -1.08 14.87 5.79
C LYS A 60 0.27 14.72 5.08
N PRO A 61 0.31 14.10 3.89
CA PRO A 61 1.55 13.90 3.16
C PRO A 61 2.09 15.24 2.63
N THR A 62 3.41 15.33 2.45
CA THR A 62 4.03 16.41 1.68
C THR A 62 4.13 16.03 0.20
N MET A 63 4.18 17.04 -0.67
CA MET A 63 4.46 16.84 -2.09
C MET A 63 5.87 16.29 -2.31
N PHE A 64 6.01 15.38 -3.27
CA PHE A 64 7.33 14.90 -3.69
C PHE A 64 8.18 16.05 -4.27
N GLY A 65 9.49 15.97 -4.07
CA GLY A 65 10.45 16.94 -4.60
C GLY A 65 11.72 17.03 -3.77
N PHE A 66 12.75 17.67 -4.34
CA PHE A 66 14.01 17.91 -3.64
C PHE A 66 13.78 18.76 -2.39
N SER A 67 14.33 18.32 -1.26
CA SER A 67 14.25 19.00 0.05
C SER A 67 12.83 19.29 0.56
N LYS A 68 11.82 18.50 0.14
CA LYS A 68 10.42 18.60 0.62
C LYS A 68 10.03 17.55 1.66
N SER A 69 10.96 16.66 2.02
CA SER A 69 10.77 15.69 3.10
C SER A 69 10.86 16.38 4.45
N THR A 70 10.05 15.91 5.41
CA THR A 70 10.19 16.31 6.80
C THR A 70 11.29 15.48 7.46
N GLU A 71 12.31 16.15 7.98
CA GLU A 71 13.44 15.50 8.65
C GLU A 71 13.11 15.14 10.10
N GLY A 72 13.89 14.23 10.69
CA GLY A 72 13.76 13.84 12.10
C GLY A 72 12.49 13.04 12.41
N LEU A 73 11.84 12.48 11.39
CA LEU A 73 10.69 11.58 11.55
C LEU A 73 11.13 10.12 11.61
N TYR A 74 10.62 9.40 12.61
CA TYR A 74 10.87 7.98 12.84
C TYR A 74 9.55 7.21 12.93
N PRO A 75 9.51 5.91 12.56
CA PRO A 75 8.30 5.10 12.66
C PRO A 75 7.64 5.11 14.05
N SER A 76 8.45 5.18 15.12
CA SER A 76 7.96 5.26 16.51
C SER A 76 7.10 6.49 16.80
N GLN A 77 7.19 7.55 15.99
CA GLN A 77 6.37 8.74 16.14
C GLN A 77 4.96 8.58 15.53
N PHE A 78 4.73 7.51 14.77
CA PHE A 78 3.47 7.20 14.10
C PHE A 78 2.79 5.96 14.69
N GLU A 79 3.13 5.60 15.93
CA GLU A 79 2.44 4.53 16.64
C GLU A 79 0.95 4.87 16.79
N LEU A 80 0.10 3.88 16.47
CA LEU A 80 -1.33 3.97 16.68
C LEU A 80 -1.58 3.92 18.19
N LYS A 81 -2.25 4.95 18.73
CA LYS A 81 -2.66 4.99 20.13
C LYS A 81 -3.94 4.17 20.36
#